data_AF-A0A2H0QUJ7-F1
#
_entry.id   AF-A0A2H0QUJ7-F1
#
_cell.length_a   1.000
_cell.length_b   1.000
_cell.length_c   1.000
_cell.angle_alpha   90.00
_cell.angle_beta   90.00
_cell.angle_gamma   90.00
#
_symmetry.space_group_name_H-M   'P 1'
#
loop_
_entity.id
_entity.type
_entity.pdbx_description
1 polymer ?
#
loop_
_entity_poly.entity_id
_entity_poly.type
_entity_poly.pdbx_seq_one_letter_code
_entity_poly.pdbx_strand_id
1 'polypeptide(L)' 'MNPLYIFYSVLAVASGVLILDQIWLGVVEPEIFWKVMITICIVGGVVLAIQLIRNEVVEEKKQKDDGYVD' A
#
# COMPACT_ATOMS: atom_id res chain seq x y z
N MET A 1 -8.76 -7.32 -12.93
CA MET A 1 -7.90 -6.29 -12.30
C MET A 1 -7.63 -6.74 -10.86
N ASN A 2 -6.36 -6.88 -10.44
CA ASN A 2 -6.05 -7.33 -9.08
C ASN A 2 -6.53 -6.25 -8.08
N PRO A 3 -7.38 -6.57 -7.10
CA PRO A 3 -7.93 -5.59 -6.14
C PRO A 3 -6.85 -4.80 -5.40
N LEU A 4 -5.65 -5.36 -5.28
CA LEU A 4 -4.49 -4.71 -4.68
C LEU A 4 -4.02 -3.46 -5.45
N TYR A 5 -4.00 -3.54 -6.79
CA TYR A 5 -3.61 -2.38 -7.61
C TYR A 5 -4.63 -1.24 -7.46
N ILE A 6 -5.92 -1.59 -7.38
CA ILE A 6 -6.99 -0.61 -7.16
C ILE A 6 -6.78 0.09 -5.82
N PHE A 7 -6.48 -0.67 -4.76
CA PHE A 7 -6.19 -0.12 -3.44
C PHE A 7 -5.03 0.89 -3.45
N TYR A 8 -3.89 0.52 -4.05
CA TYR A 8 -2.75 1.45 -4.15
C TYR A 8 -3.02 2.65 -5.04
N SER A 9 -3.75 2.48 -6.14
CA SER A 9 -4.16 3.61 -6.99
C SER A 9 -5.05 4.59 -6.23
N VAL A 10 -6.01 4.10 -5.45
CA VAL A 10 -6.87 4.95 -4.63
C VAL A 10 -6.06 5.68 -3.55
N LEU A 11 -5.17 4.98 -2.84
CA LEU A 11 -4.29 5.60 -1.86
C LEU A 11 -3.40 6.68 -2.48
N ALA A 12 -2.81 6.41 -3.65
CA ALA A 12 -1.94 7.35 -4.34
C ALA A 12 -2.70 8.60 -4.78
N VAL A 13 -3.89 8.44 -5.35
CA VAL A 13 -4.74 9.57 -5.78
C VAL A 13 -5.19 10.38 -4.57
N ALA A 14 -5.67 9.73 -3.50
CA ALA A 14 -6.11 10.42 -2.29
C ALA A 14 -4.97 11.21 -1.62
N SER A 15 -3.77 10.60 -1.52
CA SER A 15 -2.59 11.27 -0.97
C SER A 15 -2.15 12.44 -1.85
N GLY A 16 -2.19 12.28 -3.17
CA GLY A 16 -1.86 13.34 -4.13
C GLY A 16 -2.78 14.56 -3.98
N VAL A 17 -4.09 14.33 -3.88
CA VAL A 17 -5.07 15.41 -3.65
C VAL A 17 -4.80 16.10 -2.31
N LEU A 18 -4.58 15.35 -1.22
CA LEU A 18 -4.27 15.93 0.09
C LEU A 18 -2.98 16.77 0.09
N ILE A 19 -1.94 16.31 -0.60
CA ILE A 19 -0.68 17.06 -0.73
C ILE A 19 -0.91 18.36 -1.50
N LEU A 20 -1.68 18.31 -2.59
CA LEU A 20 -2.02 19.50 -3.36
C LEU A 20 -2.84 20.48 -2.53
N ASP A 21 -3.89 20.02 -1.86
CA ASP A 21 -4.69 20.88 -0.97
C ASP A 21 -3.84 21.51 0.13
N GLN A 22 -2.90 20.76 0.70
CA GLN A 22 -2.01 21.28 1.74
C GLN A 22 -1.02 22.34 1.21
N ILE A 23 -0.45 22.15 0.02
CA ILE A 23 0.52 23.09 -0.58
C ILE A 23 -0.16 24.40 -1.00
N TRP A 24 -1.33 24.31 -1.61
CA TRP A 24 -1.96 25.44 -2.29
C TRP A 24 -2.92 26.21 -1.38
N LEU A 25 -3.62 25.52 -0.48
CA LEU A 25 -4.68 26.11 0.33
C LEU A 25 -4.34 26.11 1.84
N GLY A 26 -3.40 25.26 2.28
CA GLY A 26 -2.98 25.19 3.69
C GLY A 26 -4.14 24.86 4.65
N VAL A 27 -5.15 24.14 4.16
CA VAL A 27 -6.45 23.94 4.86
C VAL A 27 -6.30 23.11 6.13
N VAL A 28 -5.31 22.22 6.18
CA VAL A 28 -5.12 21.27 7.28
C VAL A 28 -3.96 21.73 8.16
N GLU A 29 -4.15 21.60 9.46
CA GLU A 29 -3.08 21.86 10.42
C GLU A 29 -1.88 20.92 10.14
N PRO A 30 -0.64 21.42 10.14
CA PRO A 30 0.53 20.63 9.76
C PRO A 30 0.68 19.33 10.56
N GLU A 31 0.32 19.36 11.85
CA GLU A 31 0.37 18.17 12.71
C GLU A 31 -0.62 17.09 12.24
N ILE A 32 -1.84 17.48 11.85
CA ILE A 32 -2.86 16.57 11.35
C ILE A 32 -2.44 16.00 9.99
N PHE A 33 -1.93 16.86 9.09
CA PHE A 33 -1.43 16.44 7.79
C PHE A 33 -0.37 15.33 7.92
N TRP A 34 0.64 15.55 8.76
CA TRP A 34 1.69 14.56 8.97
C TRP A 34 1.18 13.25 9.59
N LYS A 35 0.24 13.31 10.55
CA LYS A 35 -0.38 12.11 11.12
C LYS A 35 -1.13 11.29 10.06
N VAL A 36 -1.86 11.96 9.17
CA VAL A 36 -2.57 11.30 8.06
C VAL A 36 -1.59 10.67 7.08
N MET A 37 -0.56 11.40 6.66
CA MET A 37 0.46 10.88 5.74
C MET A 37 1.20 9.67 6.31
N ILE A 38 1.59 9.70 7.58
CA ILE A 38 2.24 8.58 8.26
C ILE A 38 1.30 7.37 8.31
N THR A 39 0.02 7.59 8.62
CA THR A 39 -0.99 6.52 8.68
C THR A 39 -1.17 5.85 7.31
N ILE A 40 -1.25 6.64 6.24
CA ILE A 40 -1.32 6.13 4.86
C ILE A 40 -0.09 5.27 4.53
N CYS A 41 1.11 5.75 4.87
CA CYS A 41 2.36 5.00 4.66
C CYS A 41 2.38 3.67 5.42
N ILE A 42 1.96 3.67 6.70
CA ILE A 42 1.91 2.44 7.51
C ILE A 42 0.92 1.45 6.91
N VAL A 43 -0.31 1.89 6.61
CA VAL A 43 -1.34 1.02 6.04
C VAL A 43 -0.91 0.46 4.69
N GLY A 44 -0.37 1.30 3.80
CA GLY A 44 0.16 0.86 2.51
C GLY A 44 1.31 -0.16 2.68
N GLY A 45 2.24 0.10 3.61
CA GLY A 45 3.35 -0.80 3.91
C GLY A 45 2.91 -2.16 4.46
N VAL A 46 1.93 -2.19 5.37
CA VAL A 46 1.39 -3.44 5.93
C VAL A 46 0.71 -4.28 4.84
N VAL A 47 -0.08 -3.66 3.96
CA VAL A 47 -0.73 -4.37 2.85
C VAL A 47 0.32 -4.92 1.87
N LEU A 48 1.42 -4.20 1.62
CA LEU A 48 2.53 -4.70 0.80
C LEU A 48 3.22 -5.89 1.46
N ALA A 49 3.51 -5.81 2.76
CA ALA A 49 4.15 -6.88 3.49
C ALA A 49 3.31 -8.18 3.46
N ILE A 50 2.00 -8.07 3.71
CA ILE A 50 1.09 -9.22 3.62
C ILE A 50 1.08 -9.81 2.19
N GLN A 51 1.11 -8.96 1.17
CA GLN A 51 1.15 -9.42 -0.21
C GLN A 51 2.45 -10.16 -0.55
N LEU A 52 3.59 -9.66 -0.09
CA LEU A 52 4.89 -10.31 -0.31
C LEU A 52 4.89 -11.70 0.33
N ILE A 53 4.47 -11.80 1.59
CA ILE A 53 4.36 -13.09 2.29
C ILE A 53 3.40 -14.03 1.55
N ARG A 54 2.25 -13.52 1.08
CA ARG A 54 1.29 -14.34 0.35
C ARG A 54 1.86 -14.85 -0.97
N ASN A 55 2.59 -14.00 -1.71
CA ASN A 55 3.22 -14.39 -2.95
C ASN A 55 4.28 -15.46 -2.70
N GLU A 56 5.13 -15.27 -1.68
CA GLU A 56 6.15 -16.23 -1.28
C GLU A 56 5.53 -17.59 -0.92
N VAL A 57 4.48 -17.62 -0.09
CA VAL A 57 3.77 -18.87 0.26
C VAL A 57 3.11 -19.54 -0.95
N VAL A 58 2.54 -18.77 -1.87
CA VAL A 58 1.94 -19.34 -3.10
C VAL A 58 3.02 -19.90 -4.03
N GLU A 59 4.16 -19.23 -4.13
CA GLU A 59 5.29 -19.62 -4.95
C GLU A 59 5.97 -20.88 -4.39
N GLU A 60 6.19 -20.96 -3.07
CA GLU A 60 6.66 -22.17 -2.39
C GLU A 60 5.74 -23.37 -2.64
N LYS A 61 4.41 -23.17 -2.51
CA LYS A 61 3.44 -24.24 -2.80
C LYS A 61 3.51 -24.70 -4.24
N LYS A 62 3.68 -23.78 -5.19
CA LYS A 62 3.80 -24.10 -6.60
C LYS A 62 5.08 -24.89 -6.90
N GLN A 63 6.21 -24.54 -6.27
CA GLN A 63 7.47 -25.27 -6.44
C GLN A 63 7.41 -26.69 -5.86
N LYS A 64 6.68 -26.90 -4.76
CA LYS A 64 6.37 -28.23 -4.23
C LYS A 64 5.49 -29.05 -5.17
N ASP A 65 4.45 -28.43 -5.74
CA ASP A 65 3.52 -29.09 -6.67
C ASP A 65 4.19 -29.47 -8.00
N ASP A 66 5.07 -28.60 -8.50
CA ASP A 66 5.86 -28.85 -9.73
C ASP A 66 7.04 -29.83 -9.50
N GLY A 67 7.21 -30.39 -8.29
CA GLY A 67 8.23 -31.39 -7.97
C GLY A 67 9.67 -30.87 -7.91
N TYR A 68 9.86 -29.55 -7.82
CA TYR A 68 11.18 -28.92 -7.73
C TYR A 68 11.76 -28.97 -6.31
N VAL A 69 10.93 -29.14 -5.29
CA VAL A 69 11.32 -29.18 -3.87
C VAL A 69 10.47 -30.23 -3.14
N ASP A 70 11.10 -31.13 -2.38
CA ASP A 70 10.45 -32.19 -1.57
C ASP A 70 9.66 -31.59 -0.38
#